data_AF-A0A966L087-F1
#
_entry.id   AF-A0A966L087-F1
#
_cell.length_a   1.000
_cell.length_b   1.000
_cell.length_c   1.000
_cell.angle_alpha   90.00
_cell.angle_beta   90.00
_cell.angle_gamma   90.00
#
_symmetry.space_group_name_H-M   'P 1'
#
loop_
_entity.id
_entity.type
_entity.pdbx_description
1 polymer ?
#
loop_
_entity_poly.entity_id
_entity_poly.type
_entity_poly.pdbx_seq_one_letter_code
_entity_poly.pdbx_strand_id
1 'polypeptide(L)'
;MTDNSRRHPRELCSLAIIRDRSEFNTNSAIRSTAIFTVSRCDDFGAQFAIDHQAFDRSATRAEILVGVATRIPPGATLIARASRIPHHYLRPGFAAGGPLAPADLQLLQRERADLQIWPLECANHAMEEIAAGYRIERAGPGANILSRSRKAPDEAQCLWLALLLSQFGKHERTSLSSAWEAWRAIERARPVGF
;
A
#
# COMPACT_ATOMS: atom_id res chain seq x y z
N MET A 1 1.23 -7.43 31.11
CA MET A 1 0.92 -7.02 29.72
C MET A 1 1.92 -7.73 28.83
N THR A 2 1.49 -8.76 28.11
CA THR A 2 2.36 -9.51 27.21
C THR A 2 2.75 -8.63 26.02
N ASP A 3 4.02 -8.22 26.00
CA ASP A 3 4.68 -7.57 24.87
C ASP A 3 4.77 -8.58 23.71
N ASN A 4 3.67 -8.75 22.99
CA ASN A 4 3.62 -9.59 21.79
C ASN A 4 4.06 -8.75 20.58
N SER A 5 5.20 -8.07 20.71
CA SER A 5 5.76 -7.25 19.63
C SER A 5 6.21 -8.17 18.51
N ARG A 6 5.51 -8.05 17.37
CA ARG A 6 5.89 -8.77 16.15
C ARG A 6 7.20 -8.17 15.67
N ARG A 7 8.17 -9.00 15.25
CA ARG A 7 9.39 -8.53 14.58
C ARG A 7 9.07 -8.19 13.12
N HIS A 8 9.68 -7.13 12.58
CA HIS A 8 9.50 -6.78 11.16
C HIS A 8 9.96 -7.93 10.25
N PRO A 9 9.13 -8.36 9.27
CA PRO A 9 9.52 -9.35 8.27
C PRO A 9 10.82 -8.98 7.56
N ARG A 10 11.51 -9.98 6.99
CA ARG A 10 12.72 -9.71 6.22
C ARG A 10 12.44 -8.84 5.00
N GLU A 11 11.34 -9.11 4.31
CA GLU A 11 10.86 -8.30 3.20
C GLU A 11 9.39 -7.96 3.41
N LEU A 12 9.08 -6.66 3.41
CA LEU A 12 7.73 -6.16 3.55
C LEU A 12 7.45 -5.13 2.46
N CYS A 13 6.36 -5.34 1.73
CA CYS A 13 5.87 -4.42 0.70
C CYS A 13 4.57 -3.78 1.17
N SER A 14 4.45 -2.47 1.03
CA SER A 14 3.22 -1.72 1.19
C SER A 14 2.68 -1.30 -0.16
N LEU A 15 1.46 -1.69 -0.47
CA LEU A 15 0.80 -1.41 -1.75
C LEU A 15 -0.30 -0.37 -1.58
N ALA A 16 -0.19 0.72 -2.35
CA ALA A 16 -1.25 1.68 -2.57
C ALA A 16 -1.83 1.51 -3.97
N ILE A 17 -3.16 1.32 -4.06
CA ILE A 17 -3.91 1.30 -5.33
C ILE A 17 -4.83 2.51 -5.37
N ILE A 18 -4.54 3.45 -6.25
CA ILE A 18 -5.36 4.64 -6.49
C ILE A 18 -6.26 4.38 -7.69
N ARG A 19 -7.57 4.56 -7.49
CA ARG A 19 -8.61 4.31 -8.51
C ARG A 19 -9.67 5.40 -8.48
N ASP A 20 -10.34 5.67 -9.59
CA ASP A 20 -11.33 6.75 -9.63
C ASP A 20 -12.56 6.54 -8.73
N ARG A 21 -13.02 5.29 -8.56
CA ARG A 21 -14.19 4.91 -7.74
C ARG A 21 -13.90 3.69 -6.88
N SER A 22 -14.81 3.30 -5.97
CA SER A 22 -14.66 2.06 -5.18
C SER A 22 -14.35 0.84 -6.07
N GLU A 23 -13.57 -0.12 -5.57
CA GLU A 23 -13.16 -1.32 -6.31
C GLU A 23 -14.33 -2.20 -6.78
N PHE A 24 -15.47 -2.06 -6.12
CA PHE A 24 -16.70 -2.80 -6.41
C PHE A 24 -17.60 -2.11 -7.45
N ASN A 25 -17.21 -0.94 -7.95
CA ASN A 25 -17.96 -0.25 -9.00
C ASN A 25 -17.52 -0.73 -10.38
N THR A 26 -18.47 -1.10 -11.25
CA THR A 26 -18.20 -1.62 -12.61
C THR A 26 -17.38 -0.67 -13.48
N ASN A 27 -17.50 0.64 -13.25
CA ASN A 27 -16.75 1.68 -13.98
C ASN A 27 -15.55 2.21 -13.16
N SER A 28 -15.01 1.41 -12.24
CA SER A 28 -13.80 1.73 -11.50
C SER A 28 -12.57 1.35 -12.30
N ALA A 29 -11.67 2.31 -12.49
CA ALA A 29 -10.38 2.06 -13.13
C ALA A 29 -9.24 2.41 -12.16
N ILE A 30 -8.25 1.52 -12.08
CA ILE A 30 -6.99 1.80 -11.41
C ILE A 30 -6.24 2.85 -12.24
N ARG A 31 -5.70 3.85 -11.56
CA ARG A 31 -5.03 5.01 -12.15
C ARG A 31 -3.57 5.07 -11.81
N SER A 32 -3.21 4.49 -10.68
CA SER A 32 -1.86 4.50 -10.17
C SER A 32 -1.71 3.41 -9.12
N THR A 33 -0.57 2.73 -9.16
CA THR A 33 -0.15 1.81 -8.11
C THR A 33 1.23 2.20 -7.63
N ALA A 34 1.45 2.15 -6.32
CA ALA A 34 2.79 2.29 -5.77
C ALA A 34 3.07 1.14 -4.80
N ILE A 35 4.27 0.56 -4.92
CA ILE A 35 4.80 -0.47 -4.04
C ILE A 35 5.98 0.14 -3.31
N PHE A 36 5.87 0.26 -1.99
CA PHE A 36 6.97 0.65 -1.14
C PHE A 36 7.54 -0.60 -0.46
N THR A 37 8.78 -0.95 -0.77
CA THR A 37 9.45 -2.16 -0.29
C THR A 37 10.46 -1.81 0.79
N VAL A 38 10.41 -2.55 1.89
CA VAL A 38 11.35 -2.48 3.01
C VAL A 38 12.01 -3.84 3.16
N SER A 39 13.31 -3.89 2.89
CA SER A 39 14.11 -5.11 3.02
C SER A 39 15.08 -4.95 4.19
N ARG A 40 15.08 -5.90 5.12
CA ARG A 40 16.08 -5.98 6.19
C ARG A 40 17.23 -6.85 5.74
N CYS A 41 18.41 -6.26 5.70
CA CYS A 41 19.67 -6.94 5.51
C CYS A 41 20.41 -7.01 6.84
N ASP A 42 20.94 -8.18 7.19
CA ASP A 42 21.68 -8.36 8.44
C ASP A 42 22.96 -7.49 8.48
N ASP A 43 23.57 -7.24 7.31
CA ASP A 43 24.85 -6.52 7.20
C ASP A 43 24.72 -5.00 6.95
N PHE A 44 23.61 -4.54 6.35
CA PHE A 44 23.46 -3.16 5.87
C PHE A 44 22.27 -2.41 6.49
N GLY A 45 21.58 -3.03 7.45
CA GLY A 45 20.36 -2.47 8.04
C GLY A 45 19.17 -2.54 7.09
N ALA A 46 18.26 -1.57 7.17
CA ALA A 46 17.06 -1.52 6.34
C ALA A 46 17.31 -0.80 5.01
N GLN A 47 16.91 -1.44 3.92
CA GLN A 47 16.87 -0.86 2.58
C GLN A 47 15.42 -0.55 2.22
N PHE A 48 15.27 0.53 1.45
CA PHE A 48 13.97 1.05 1.05
C PHE A 48 13.96 1.26 -0.46
N ALA A 49 12.87 0.86 -1.11
CA ALA A 49 12.66 1.08 -2.53
C ALA A 49 11.21 1.47 -2.77
N ILE A 50 10.98 2.26 -3.82
CA ILE A 50 9.63 2.63 -4.23
C ILE A 50 9.48 2.45 -5.74
N ASP A 51 8.48 1.66 -6.11
CA ASP A 51 8.07 1.48 -7.50
C ASP A 51 6.71 2.17 -7.67
N HIS A 52 6.59 3.02 -8.69
CA HIS A 52 5.39 3.78 -8.97
C HIS A 52 5.05 3.69 -10.45
N GLN A 53 3.81 3.29 -10.75
CA GLN A 53 3.30 3.25 -12.12
C GLN A 53 1.92 3.89 -12.19
N ALA A 54 1.76 4.76 -13.20
CA ALA A 54 0.48 5.35 -13.57
C ALA A 54 -0.11 4.60 -14.77
N PHE A 55 -1.44 4.57 -14.85
CA PHE A 55 -2.18 3.85 -15.89
C PHE A 55 -3.26 4.73 -16.49
N ASP A 56 -3.50 4.55 -17.79
CA ASP A 56 -4.62 5.18 -18.49
C ASP A 56 -5.92 4.39 -18.30
N ARG A 57 -6.96 4.66 -19.12
CA ARG A 57 -8.25 3.94 -19.07
C ARG A 57 -8.25 2.62 -19.84
N SER A 58 -7.26 2.39 -20.70
CA SER A 58 -7.20 1.22 -21.56
C SER A 58 -6.64 0.01 -20.83
N ALA A 59 -5.75 0.24 -19.86
CA ALA A 59 -5.19 -0.83 -19.03
C ALA A 59 -6.27 -1.53 -18.21
N THR A 60 -6.34 -2.85 -18.35
CA THR A 60 -7.32 -3.65 -17.62
C THR A 60 -6.88 -3.87 -16.17
N ARG A 61 -7.85 -4.05 -15.27
CA ARG A 61 -7.59 -4.40 -13.86
C ARG A 61 -6.70 -5.65 -13.74
N ALA A 62 -6.93 -6.66 -14.57
CA ALA A 62 -6.16 -7.90 -14.54
C ALA A 62 -4.70 -7.67 -14.93
N GLU A 63 -4.43 -6.97 -16.04
CA GLU A 63 -3.07 -6.65 -16.48
C GLU A 63 -2.30 -5.84 -15.43
N ILE A 64 -2.96 -4.86 -14.81
CA ILE A 64 -2.35 -4.04 -13.75
C ILE A 64 -1.97 -4.90 -12.55
N LEU A 65 -2.87 -5.78 -12.09
CA LEU A 65 -2.60 -6.64 -10.94
C LEU A 65 -1.54 -7.70 -11.23
N VAL A 66 -1.47 -8.23 -12.46
CA VAL A 66 -0.36 -9.08 -12.89
C VAL A 66 0.96 -8.31 -12.83
N GLY A 67 1.00 -7.07 -13.34
CA GLY A 67 2.19 -6.22 -13.26
C GLY A 67 2.57 -5.81 -11.83
N VAL A 68 1.59 -5.65 -10.92
CA VAL A 68 1.86 -5.50 -9.49
C VAL A 68 2.47 -6.78 -8.93
N ALA A 69 1.88 -7.93 -9.22
CA ALA A 69 2.34 -9.23 -8.74
C ALA A 69 3.78 -9.55 -9.18
N THR A 70 4.22 -9.18 -10.38
CA THR A 70 5.58 -9.43 -10.85
C THR A 70 6.64 -8.58 -10.17
N ARG A 71 6.27 -7.39 -9.69
CA ARG A 71 7.19 -6.45 -9.01
C ARG A 71 7.37 -6.73 -7.53
N ILE A 72 6.46 -7.48 -6.91
CA ILE A 72 6.58 -7.85 -5.50
C ILE A 72 7.63 -8.96 -5.37
N PRO A 73 8.65 -8.80 -4.51
CA PRO A 73 9.66 -9.82 -4.29
C PRO A 73 9.07 -11.20 -3.89
N PRO A 74 9.72 -12.32 -4.23
CA PRO A 74 9.28 -13.66 -3.82
C PRO A 74 9.19 -13.81 -2.30
N GLY A 75 8.07 -14.35 -1.80
CA GLY A 75 7.88 -14.59 -0.36
C GLY A 75 7.75 -13.34 0.52
N ALA A 76 7.60 -12.15 -0.07
CA ALA A 76 7.42 -10.91 0.68
C ALA A 76 6.08 -10.90 1.45
N THR A 77 6.08 -10.22 2.60
CA THR A 77 4.83 -9.85 3.28
C THR A 77 4.25 -8.62 2.60
N LEU A 78 3.03 -8.72 2.06
CA LEU A 78 2.35 -7.60 1.43
C LEU A 78 1.32 -7.00 2.39
N ILE A 79 1.42 -5.71 2.66
CA ILE A 79 0.36 -4.94 3.33
C ILE A 79 -0.34 -4.03 2.32
N ALA A 80 -1.64 -3.86 2.51
CA ALA A 80 -2.43 -2.93 1.73
C ALA A 80 -3.65 -2.51 2.56
N ARG A 81 -4.22 -1.35 2.26
CA ARG A 81 -5.45 -0.93 2.94
C ARG A 81 -6.56 -1.95 2.66
N ALA A 82 -7.21 -2.43 3.71
CA ALA A 82 -8.39 -3.27 3.59
C ALA A 82 -9.51 -2.47 2.90
N SER A 83 -10.01 -3.01 1.79
CA SER A 83 -11.18 -2.42 1.12
C SER A 83 -12.42 -2.64 1.96
N ARG A 84 -13.13 -1.56 2.30
CA ARG A 84 -14.43 -1.66 2.97
C ARG A 84 -15.49 -2.01 1.94
N ILE A 85 -16.08 -3.20 2.05
CA ILE A 85 -17.19 -3.60 1.19
C ILE A 85 -18.40 -2.72 1.54
N PRO A 86 -18.91 -1.88 0.61
CA PRO A 86 -20.05 -1.02 0.91
C PRO A 86 -21.31 -1.87 1.13
N HIS A 87 -22.12 -1.52 2.14
CA HIS A 87 -23.38 -2.23 2.42
C HIS A 87 -24.33 -2.31 1.20
N HIS A 88 -24.32 -1.30 0.34
CA HIS A 88 -25.13 -1.28 -0.89
C HIS A 88 -24.62 -2.24 -1.98
N TYR A 89 -23.38 -2.75 -1.86
CA TYR A 89 -22.84 -3.78 -2.73
C TYR A 89 -23.23 -5.18 -2.26
N LEU A 90 -23.38 -5.37 -0.95
CA LEU A 90 -23.82 -6.64 -0.35
C LEU A 90 -25.27 -6.96 -0.71
N ARG A 91 -26.17 -5.96 -0.72
CA ARG A 91 -27.61 -6.17 -0.97
C ARG A 91 -27.91 -6.82 -2.33
N PRO A 92 -27.42 -6.31 -3.48
CA PRO A 92 -27.66 -6.94 -4.77
C PRO A 92 -26.92 -8.26 -4.93
N GLY A 93 -25.69 -8.37 -4.41
CA GLY A 93 -24.87 -9.58 -4.52
C GLY A 93 -25.52 -10.79 -3.84
N PHE A 94 -26.01 -10.61 -2.62
CA PHE A 94 -26.75 -11.66 -1.92
C PHE A 94 -28.14 -11.91 -2.51
N ALA A 95 -28.82 -10.87 -3.01
CA ALA A 95 -30.13 -11.02 -3.66
C ALA A 95 -30.06 -11.77 -5.01
N ALA A 96 -28.93 -11.67 -5.72
CA ALA A 96 -28.71 -12.36 -6.99
C ALA A 96 -28.17 -13.80 -6.84
N GLY A 97 -27.89 -14.26 -5.61
CA GLY A 97 -27.41 -15.62 -5.32
C GLY A 97 -26.03 -15.96 -5.89
N GLY A 98 -25.32 -15.01 -6.48
CA GLY A 98 -24.00 -15.19 -7.09
C GLY A 98 -22.85 -14.80 -6.14
N PRO A 99 -21.64 -15.32 -6.37
CA PRO A 99 -20.47 -14.93 -5.59
C PRO A 99 -20.14 -13.44 -5.81
N LEU A 100 -19.76 -12.75 -4.74
CA LEU A 100 -19.28 -11.36 -4.82
C LEU A 100 -18.02 -11.30 -5.70
N ALA A 101 -17.88 -10.24 -6.49
CA ALA A 101 -16.67 -10.06 -7.29
C ALA A 101 -15.44 -9.97 -6.37
N PRO A 102 -14.34 -10.65 -6.70
CA PRO A 102 -13.17 -10.67 -5.84
C PRO A 102 -12.52 -9.28 -5.72
N ALA A 103 -12.08 -8.95 -4.50
CA ALA A 103 -11.30 -7.76 -4.21
C ALA A 103 -9.89 -7.85 -4.81
N ASP A 104 -9.19 -6.71 -4.95
CA ASP A 104 -7.84 -6.70 -5.56
C ASP A 104 -6.85 -7.60 -4.82
N LEU A 105 -6.89 -7.59 -3.49
CA LEU A 105 -6.01 -8.43 -2.68
C LEU A 105 -6.31 -9.92 -2.85
N GLN A 106 -7.57 -10.30 -3.10
CA GLN A 106 -7.93 -11.69 -3.37
C GLN A 106 -7.44 -12.12 -4.76
N LEU A 107 -7.51 -11.24 -5.75
CA LEU A 107 -6.95 -11.49 -7.07
C LEU A 107 -5.41 -11.62 -6.98
N LEU A 108 -4.73 -10.73 -6.27
CA LEU A 108 -3.28 -10.82 -6.06
C LEU A 108 -2.87 -12.11 -5.34
N GLN A 109 -3.61 -12.52 -4.30
CA GLN A 109 -3.35 -13.79 -3.60
C GLN A 109 -3.50 -15.00 -4.52
N ARG A 110 -4.46 -14.94 -5.46
CA ARG A 110 -4.68 -16.01 -6.43
C ARG A 110 -3.53 -16.11 -7.45
N GLU A 111 -3.03 -14.97 -7.93
CA GLU A 111 -1.88 -14.94 -8.85
C GLU A 111 -0.55 -15.28 -8.15
N ARG A 112 -0.43 -14.99 -6.85
CA ARG A 112 0.78 -15.21 -6.05
C ARG A 112 0.44 -15.87 -4.71
N ALA A 113 0.34 -17.19 -4.74
CA ALA A 113 0.03 -17.99 -3.55
C ALA A 113 1.13 -17.94 -2.47
N ASP A 114 2.35 -17.55 -2.84
CA ASP A 114 3.49 -17.39 -1.92
C ASP A 114 3.42 -16.10 -1.08
N LEU A 115 2.64 -15.11 -1.49
CA LEU A 115 2.55 -13.84 -0.77
C LEU A 115 1.77 -13.99 0.53
N GLN A 116 2.33 -13.44 1.60
CA GLN A 116 1.63 -13.29 2.85
C GLN A 116 0.95 -11.92 2.88
N ILE A 117 -0.35 -11.86 2.61
CA ILE A 117 -1.10 -10.60 2.60
C ILE A 117 -1.64 -10.28 4.00
N TRP A 118 -1.30 -9.09 4.52
CA TRP A 118 -1.89 -8.52 5.73
C TRP A 118 -2.73 -7.28 5.38
N PRO A 119 -4.06 -7.44 5.25
CA PRO A 119 -4.95 -6.29 5.08
C PRO A 119 -4.88 -5.39 6.31
N LEU A 120 -4.59 -4.11 6.11
CA LEU A 120 -4.53 -3.12 7.18
C LEU A 120 -5.83 -2.34 7.23
N GLU A 121 -6.59 -2.51 8.31
CA GLU A 121 -7.71 -1.65 8.64
C GLU A 121 -7.20 -0.34 9.20
N CYS A 122 -6.99 0.64 8.32
CA CYS A 122 -6.52 1.96 8.71
C CYS A 122 -7.54 3.02 8.31
N ALA A 123 -8.01 3.78 9.31
CA ALA A 123 -8.92 4.90 9.09
C ALA A 123 -8.18 6.09 8.44
N ASN A 124 -8.91 6.92 7.68
CA ASN A 124 -8.31 8.06 7.01
C ASN A 124 -7.67 9.07 7.97
N HIS A 125 -8.30 9.33 9.12
CA HIS A 125 -7.76 10.25 10.13
C HIS A 125 -6.40 9.78 10.65
N ALA A 126 -6.25 8.49 10.96
CA ALA A 126 -4.98 7.93 11.42
C ALA A 126 -3.88 8.08 10.35
N MET A 127 -4.23 7.90 9.08
CA MET A 127 -3.31 8.14 7.97
C MET A 127 -2.94 9.62 7.80
N GLU A 128 -3.86 10.53 8.06
CA GLU A 128 -3.62 11.98 8.05
C GLU A 128 -2.71 12.40 9.21
N GLU A 129 -2.93 11.86 10.41
CA GLU A 129 -2.07 12.09 11.59
C GLU A 129 -0.65 11.60 11.34
N ILE A 130 -0.48 10.38 10.82
CA ILE A 130 0.83 9.82 10.46
C ILE A 130 1.50 10.68 9.38
N ALA A 131 0.74 11.08 8.37
CA ALA A 131 1.26 11.94 7.31
C ALA A 131 1.76 13.28 7.85
N ALA A 132 1.00 13.91 8.76
CA ALA A 132 1.41 15.14 9.42
C ALA A 132 2.68 14.93 10.27
N GLY A 133 2.73 13.86 11.07
CA GLY A 133 3.88 13.54 11.93
C GLY A 133 5.19 13.34 11.16
N TYR A 134 5.13 12.70 9.99
CA TYR A 134 6.29 12.41 9.15
C TYR A 134 6.44 13.33 7.93
N ARG A 135 5.71 14.45 7.90
CA ARG A 135 5.73 15.45 6.80
C ARG A 135 5.57 14.80 5.43
N ILE A 136 4.60 13.90 5.32
CA ILE A 136 4.18 13.26 4.08
C ILE A 136 3.01 14.05 3.50
N GLU A 137 3.17 14.49 2.26
CA GLU A 137 2.10 15.18 1.55
C GLU A 137 1.12 14.17 0.98
N ARG A 138 -0.09 14.10 1.54
CA ARG A 138 -1.16 13.29 0.98
C ARG A 138 -2.08 14.13 0.12
N ALA A 139 -2.73 13.48 -0.83
CA ALA A 139 -3.79 14.13 -1.58
C ALA A 139 -4.97 14.38 -0.64
N GLY A 140 -5.34 15.65 -0.44
CA GLY A 140 -6.41 16.04 0.46
C GLY A 140 -7.80 15.57 0.01
N PRO A 141 -8.81 15.68 0.89
CA PRO A 141 -10.20 15.43 0.53
C PRO A 141 -10.62 16.25 -0.69
N GLY A 142 -11.21 15.61 -1.70
CA GLY A 142 -11.63 16.28 -2.93
C GLY A 142 -10.52 16.51 -3.97
N ALA A 143 -9.27 16.09 -3.71
CA ALA A 143 -8.22 16.15 -4.71
C ALA A 143 -8.61 15.35 -5.96
N ASN A 144 -8.32 15.92 -7.13
CA ASN A 144 -8.58 15.27 -8.40
C ASN A 144 -7.74 13.98 -8.54
N ILE A 145 -8.14 13.14 -9.49
CA ILE A 145 -7.53 11.82 -9.65
C ILE A 145 -6.03 11.89 -10.03
N LEU A 146 -5.60 12.91 -10.77
CA LEU A 146 -4.20 13.09 -11.16
C LEU A 146 -3.33 13.42 -9.93
N SER A 147 -3.78 14.34 -9.09
CA SER A 147 -3.12 14.69 -7.83
C SER A 147 -3.02 13.48 -6.92
N ARG A 148 -4.10 12.70 -6.80
CA ARG A 148 -4.09 11.44 -6.04
C ARG A 148 -3.15 10.40 -6.61
N SER A 149 -3.10 10.25 -7.93
CA SER A 149 -2.20 9.30 -8.60
C SER A 149 -0.72 9.63 -8.34
N ARG A 150 -0.35 10.92 -8.37
CA ARG A 150 1.01 11.39 -8.02
C ARG A 150 1.38 11.14 -6.57
N LYS A 151 0.39 11.05 -5.68
CA LYS A 151 0.56 10.78 -4.25
C LYS A 151 0.44 9.30 -3.86
N ALA A 152 0.32 8.38 -4.83
CA ALA A 152 0.36 6.94 -4.56
C ALA A 152 1.64 6.50 -3.82
N PRO A 153 2.84 7.00 -4.16
CA PRO A 153 4.07 6.66 -3.44
C PRO A 153 4.05 7.11 -1.98
N ASP A 154 3.54 8.31 -1.72
CA ASP A 154 3.36 8.86 -0.37
C ASP A 154 2.32 8.04 0.43
N GLU A 155 1.24 7.60 -0.21
CA GLU A 155 0.22 6.74 0.39
C GLU A 155 0.80 5.37 0.83
N ALA A 156 1.61 4.74 -0.01
CA ALA A 156 2.25 3.46 0.28
C ALA A 156 3.21 3.57 1.49
N GLN A 157 3.99 4.66 1.56
CA GLN A 157 4.87 4.93 2.71
C GLN A 157 4.06 5.17 4.00
N CYS A 158 2.99 5.97 3.94
CA CYS A 158 2.11 6.16 5.11
C CYS A 158 1.51 4.84 5.61
N LEU A 159 1.12 3.93 4.72
CA LEU A 159 0.59 2.62 5.09
C LEU A 159 1.62 1.76 5.83
N TRP A 160 2.88 1.79 5.37
CA TRP A 160 3.97 1.13 6.07
C TRP A 160 4.21 1.74 7.45
N LEU A 161 4.24 3.07 7.57
CA LEU A 161 4.37 3.74 8.87
C LEU A 161 3.19 3.42 9.80
N ALA A 162 1.98 3.31 9.28
CA ALA A 162 0.80 2.91 10.07
C ALA A 162 0.96 1.49 10.65
N LEU A 163 1.47 0.54 9.87
CA LEU A 163 1.82 -0.77 10.38
C LEU A 163 2.97 -0.67 11.40
N LEU A 164 4.03 0.09 11.07
CA LEU A 164 5.21 0.26 11.91
C LEU A 164 4.82 0.69 13.34
N LEU A 165 4.00 1.74 13.42
CA LEU A 165 3.55 2.36 14.67
C LEU A 165 2.51 1.53 15.43
N SER A 166 1.80 0.61 14.77
CA SER A 166 0.76 -0.19 15.42
C SER A 166 1.29 -1.54 15.92
N GLN A 167 2.20 -2.19 15.20
CA GLN A 167 2.52 -3.62 15.43
C GLN A 167 3.91 -3.90 16.02
N PHE A 168 4.88 -3.00 15.85
CA PHE A 168 6.29 -3.31 16.18
C PHE A 168 6.72 -2.73 17.54
N GLY A 169 7.84 -3.17 18.11
CA GLY A 169 8.35 -2.64 19.37
C GLY A 169 8.93 -1.23 19.25
N LYS A 170 9.03 -0.48 20.36
CA LYS A 170 9.53 0.91 20.37
C LYS A 170 10.91 1.06 19.70
N HIS A 171 11.84 0.15 20.00
CA HIS A 171 13.20 0.21 19.44
C HIS A 171 13.20 0.02 17.92
N GLU A 172 12.46 -0.96 17.42
CA GLU A 172 12.34 -1.25 15.98
C GLU A 172 11.64 -0.11 15.24
N ARG A 173 10.59 0.47 15.83
CA ARG A 173 9.93 1.67 15.30
C ARG A 173 10.91 2.80 15.10
N THR A 174 11.65 3.19 16.14
CA THR A 174 12.61 4.30 16.08
C THR A 174 13.71 4.02 15.07
N SER A 175 14.29 2.83 15.09
CA SER A 175 15.36 2.46 14.16
C SER A 175 14.91 2.51 12.70
N LEU A 176 13.78 1.86 12.37
CA LEU A 176 13.27 1.81 11.00
C LEU A 176 12.74 3.16 10.53
N SER A 177 12.04 3.93 11.39
CA SER A 177 11.52 5.24 11.00
C SER A 177 12.66 6.22 10.73
N SER A 178 13.72 6.23 11.55
CA SER A 178 14.87 7.12 11.32
C SER A 178 15.66 6.71 10.07
N ALA A 179 15.85 5.42 9.82
CA ALA A 179 16.47 4.94 8.59
C ALA A 179 15.65 5.35 7.35
N TRP A 180 14.32 5.25 7.43
CA TRP A 180 13.41 5.70 6.38
C TRP A 180 13.47 7.21 6.16
N GLU A 181 13.52 8.02 7.23
CA GLU A 181 13.66 9.48 7.10
C GLU A 181 14.96 9.87 6.39
N ALA A 182 16.07 9.22 6.73
CA ALA A 182 17.36 9.42 6.08
C ALA A 182 17.29 9.03 4.60
N TRP A 183 16.75 7.85 4.29
CA TRP A 183 16.54 7.39 2.91
C TRP A 183 15.67 8.37 2.12
N ARG A 184 14.55 8.82 2.69
CA ARG A 184 13.61 9.74 2.04
C ARG A 184 14.24 11.10 1.77
N ALA A 185 15.08 11.60 2.67
CA ALA A 185 15.82 12.83 2.46
C ALA A 185 16.77 12.71 1.26
N ILE A 186 17.45 11.57 1.14
CA ILE A 186 18.34 11.26 0.00
C ILE A 186 17.54 11.14 -1.30
N GLU A 187 16.43 10.39 -1.30
CA GLU A 187 15.59 10.23 -2.50
C GLU A 187 15.00 11.57 -2.97
N ARG A 188 14.59 12.45 -2.05
CA ARG A 188 14.12 13.81 -2.39
C ARG A 188 15.23 14.70 -2.94
N ALA A 189 16.47 14.48 -2.51
CA ALA A 189 17.63 15.21 -3.00
C ALA A 189 18.18 14.64 -4.32
N ARG A 190 17.74 13.45 -4.76
CA ARG A 190 18.19 12.85 -6.01
C ARG A 190 17.78 13.78 -7.17
N PRO A 191 18.71 14.19 -8.03
CA PRO A 191 18.40 15.03 -9.17
C PRO A 191 17.42 14.28 -10.08
N VAL A 192 16.33 14.96 -10.43
CA VAL A 192 15.47 14.54 -11.54
C VAL A 192 16.35 14.68 -12.78
N GLY A 193 16.64 13.56 -13.46
CA GLY A 193 17.62 13.52 -14.56
C GLY A 193 17.49 14.71 -15.51
N PHE A 194 18.62 15.33 -15.84
CA PHE A 194 18.74 16.41 -16.81
C PHE A 194 18.45 15.90 -18.24
#